data_AF-A0A1J0FAX8-F1
#
_entry.id   AF-A0A1J0FAX8-F1
#
_cell.length_a   1.000
_cell.length_b   1.000
_cell.length_c   1.000
_cell.angle_alpha   90.00
_cell.angle_beta   90.00
_cell.angle_gamma   90.00
#
_symmetry.space_group_name_H-M   'P 1'
#
loop_
_entity.id
_entity.type
_entity.pdbx_description
1 polymer ?
#
loop_
_entity_poly.entity_id
_entity_poly.type
_entity_poly.pdbx_seq_one_letter_code
_entity_poly.pdbx_strand_id
1 'polypeptide(L)'
;EVYLVSEDCLVNLEEIIGKLAVEDTTLRTFRRAIGFGQNVKNDIVPLLVHAKDSKILDPTIRLLVNLTVPAECLLPVDLVSKSEIGRHTIYELNKLLITSKEAFVDWKTTKAVIDYMKSILEKDSKLSVQNCDSINNCLLLLRNILHVPEVNTPGETKPAHSTSLQNQILWNLFTQSVDKLLIYLMSCPQRAFWAVTMAQLVALMYKDQHISTLQKLLSCWFESTLSESSEDNESNTSPPQQCSGESSPMLTSDPTSDSSDNGDSLTLGWDHQCTQIPGSSKMNTSISKEPSEAELVTRMGTEFPTQIIVARAIKSHQIYHQTMGITCAAKHPTQPAHPHD
;
A
#
# COMPACT_ATOMS: atom_id res chain seq x y z
N GLU A 1 -4.37 24.28 20.76
CA GLU A 1 -4.68 25.62 20.22
C GLU A 1 -5.03 25.52 18.73
N VAL A 2 -5.13 26.64 18.00
CA VAL A 2 -5.18 26.66 16.53
C VAL A 2 -3.75 26.76 16.01
N TYR A 3 -3.31 25.77 15.23
CA TYR A 3 -2.02 25.83 14.54
C TYR A 3 -2.11 26.81 13.35
N LEU A 4 -1.20 27.77 13.29
CA LEU A 4 -1.17 28.79 12.24
C LEU A 4 -0.03 28.47 11.26
N VAL A 5 -0.38 28.30 9.99
CA VAL A 5 0.61 28.09 8.91
C VAL A 5 1.15 29.46 8.47
N SER A 6 2.47 29.64 8.49
CA SER A 6 3.12 30.86 7.99
C SER A 6 2.97 31.00 6.47
N GLU A 7 2.93 32.24 5.97
CA GLU A 7 2.89 32.53 4.53
C GLU A 7 4.15 31.99 3.82
N ASP A 8 5.33 32.10 4.45
CA ASP A 8 6.60 31.57 3.95
C ASP A 8 6.75 30.03 4.10
N CYS A 9 5.74 29.31 4.59
CA CYS A 9 5.84 27.89 4.93
C CYS A 9 6.37 27.03 3.77
N LEU A 10 5.88 27.26 2.55
CA LEU A 10 6.33 26.53 1.36
C LEU A 10 7.83 26.76 1.07
N VAL A 11 8.29 28.01 1.17
CA VAL A 11 9.68 28.38 0.91
C VAL A 11 10.60 27.73 1.95
N ASN A 12 10.22 27.79 3.22
CA ASN A 12 10.95 27.17 4.32
C ASN A 12 11.03 25.64 4.19
N LEU A 13 9.94 24.97 3.80
CA LEU A 13 9.94 23.51 3.57
C LEU A 13 10.91 23.11 2.46
N GLU A 14 10.86 23.76 1.29
CA GLU A 14 11.75 23.43 0.18
C GLU A 14 13.21 23.80 0.48
N GLU A 15 13.47 24.86 1.27
CA GLU A 15 14.83 25.19 1.72
C GLU A 15 15.39 24.11 2.67
N ILE A 16 14.58 23.59 3.60
CA ILE A 16 14.97 22.48 4.49
C ILE A 16 15.20 21.19 3.68
N ILE A 17 14.34 20.89 2.70
CA ILE A 17 14.52 19.73 1.79
C ILE A 17 15.82 19.88 0.98
N GLY A 18 16.11 21.08 0.45
CA GLY A 18 17.35 21.39 -0.26
C GLY A 18 18.58 21.22 0.62
N LYS A 19 18.58 21.76 1.84
CA LYS A 19 19.66 21.58 2.83
C LYS A 19 19.87 20.11 3.21
N LEU A 20 18.81 19.30 3.28
CA LEU A 20 18.91 17.83 3.48
C LEU A 20 19.40 17.07 2.23
N ALA A 21 19.27 17.63 1.03
CA ALA A 21 19.80 17.03 -0.19
C ALA A 21 21.32 17.17 -0.30
N VAL A 22 21.88 18.28 0.19
CA VAL A 22 23.32 18.62 0.15
C VAL A 22 24.02 18.52 1.52
N GLU A 23 23.39 17.89 2.53
CA GLU A 23 23.99 17.74 3.86
C GLU A 23 25.29 16.90 3.84
N ASP A 24 26.19 17.17 4.79
CA ASP A 24 27.38 16.33 4.99
C ASP A 24 26.96 14.86 5.18
N THR A 25 27.42 14.00 4.26
CA THR A 25 26.96 12.62 4.18
C THR A 25 27.55 11.71 5.25
N THR A 26 28.58 12.17 5.98
CA THR A 26 29.29 11.44 7.03
C THR A 26 28.79 11.83 8.42
N LEU A 27 28.62 13.14 8.67
CA LEU A 27 28.25 13.71 9.96
C LEU A 27 26.74 13.96 10.10
N ARG A 28 26.00 14.10 8.99
CA ARG A 28 24.54 14.31 8.95
C ARG A 28 24.06 15.47 9.82
N THR A 29 24.87 16.53 9.89
CA THR A 29 24.76 17.60 10.89
C THR A 29 23.42 18.34 10.83
N PHE A 30 22.90 18.62 9.63
CA PHE A 30 21.64 19.36 9.47
C PHE A 30 20.43 18.54 9.91
N ARG A 31 20.33 17.28 9.46
CA ARG A 31 19.35 16.30 9.95
C ARG A 31 19.41 16.09 11.47
N ARG A 32 20.61 16.03 12.05
CA ARG A 32 20.79 15.90 13.51
C ARG A 32 20.33 17.14 14.28
N ALA A 33 20.55 18.34 13.75
CA ALA A 33 20.02 19.58 14.33
C ALA A 33 18.47 19.58 14.37
N ILE A 34 17.81 19.12 13.29
CA ILE A 34 16.35 18.95 13.23
C ILE A 34 15.85 17.91 14.26
N GLY A 35 16.61 16.84 14.48
CA GLY A 35 16.33 15.85 15.53
C GLY A 35 16.52 16.40 16.95
N PHE A 36 17.57 17.19 17.18
CA PHE A 36 17.86 17.85 18.45
C PHE A 36 16.76 18.87 18.83
N GLY A 37 16.30 19.67 17.85
CA GLY A 37 15.18 20.60 18.03
C GLY A 37 13.80 19.93 18.15
N GLN A 38 13.70 18.61 17.96
CA GLN A 38 12.45 17.84 17.93
C GLN A 38 11.42 18.37 16.91
N ASN A 39 11.88 19.02 15.84
CA ASN A 39 11.00 19.75 14.91
C ASN A 39 9.99 18.84 14.19
N VAL A 40 10.29 17.54 14.03
CA VAL A 40 9.31 16.56 13.53
C VAL A 40 8.04 16.54 14.38
N LYS A 41 8.18 16.51 15.71
CA LYS A 41 7.07 16.43 16.65
C LYS A 41 6.40 17.79 16.89
N ASN A 42 7.20 18.85 16.92
CA ASN A 42 6.74 20.18 17.35
C ASN A 42 6.20 21.04 16.19
N ASP A 43 6.73 20.86 14.97
CA ASP A 43 6.43 21.70 13.82
C ASP A 43 5.84 20.88 12.65
N ILE A 44 6.54 19.84 12.20
CA ILE A 44 6.28 19.18 10.90
C ILE A 44 5.06 18.24 10.96
N VAL A 45 4.87 17.50 12.06
CA VAL A 45 3.66 16.67 12.27
C VAL A 45 2.42 17.54 12.53
N PRO A 46 2.46 18.58 13.38
CA PRO A 46 1.37 19.55 13.47
C PRO A 46 1.02 20.21 12.12
N LEU A 47 2.02 20.55 11.30
CA LEU A 47 1.81 21.05 9.94
C LEU A 47 1.09 20.01 9.06
N LEU A 48 1.52 18.74 9.07
CA LEU A 48 0.86 17.64 8.35
C LEU A 48 -0.61 17.46 8.76
N VAL A 49 -0.91 17.62 10.06
CA VAL A 49 -2.26 17.41 10.62
C VAL A 49 -3.19 18.62 10.43
N HIS A 50 -2.65 19.84 10.30
CA HIS A 50 -3.43 21.07 10.29
C HIS A 50 -3.41 21.86 8.97
N ALA A 51 -2.43 21.64 8.09
CA ALA A 51 -2.43 22.24 6.76
C ALA A 51 -3.55 21.63 5.88
N LYS A 52 -4.30 22.49 5.20
CA LYS A 52 -5.38 22.08 4.27
C LYS A 52 -4.99 22.17 2.79
N ASP A 53 -3.92 22.91 2.47
CA ASP A 53 -3.44 23.02 1.09
C ASP A 53 -2.51 21.85 0.75
N SER A 54 -2.88 21.10 -0.29
CA SER A 54 -2.06 20.07 -0.92
C SER A 54 -0.64 20.54 -1.30
N LYS A 55 -0.46 21.83 -1.61
CA LYS A 55 0.86 22.43 -1.91
C LYS A 55 1.78 22.50 -0.69
N ILE A 56 1.23 22.45 0.52
CA ILE A 56 1.99 22.39 1.78
C ILE A 56 2.13 20.92 2.23
N LEU A 57 1.08 20.11 2.06
CA LEU A 57 1.10 18.69 2.45
C LEU A 57 2.14 17.88 1.66
N ASP A 58 2.27 18.07 0.35
CA ASP A 58 3.28 17.35 -0.46
C ASP A 58 4.73 17.58 0.03
N PRO A 59 5.25 18.82 0.12
CA PRO A 59 6.59 19.07 0.67
C PRO A 59 6.71 18.66 2.14
N THR A 60 5.65 18.77 2.95
CA THR A 60 5.66 18.26 4.35
C THR A 60 5.88 16.74 4.37
N ILE A 61 5.21 15.99 3.49
CA ILE A 61 5.37 14.54 3.36
C ILE A 61 6.75 14.20 2.77
N ARG A 62 7.23 14.91 1.74
CA ARG A 62 8.61 14.74 1.21
C ARG A 62 9.67 15.00 2.27
N LEU A 63 9.50 16.01 3.12
CA LEU A 63 10.38 16.31 4.24
C LEU A 63 10.37 15.18 5.28
N LEU A 64 9.19 14.69 5.67
CA LEU A 64 9.06 13.56 6.60
C LEU A 64 9.66 12.26 6.01
N VAL A 65 9.42 11.96 4.73
CA VAL A 65 10.07 10.84 4.00
C VAL A 65 11.59 10.98 4.06
N ASN A 66 12.13 12.18 3.79
CA ASN A 66 13.56 12.43 3.81
C ASN A 66 14.15 12.26 5.23
N LEU A 67 13.51 12.82 6.25
CA LEU A 67 13.95 12.71 7.66
C LEU A 67 13.87 11.28 8.21
N THR A 68 12.86 10.51 7.81
CA THR A 68 12.61 9.13 8.29
C THR A 68 13.38 8.02 7.56
N VAL A 69 14.27 8.36 6.61
CA VAL A 69 15.13 7.36 5.94
C VAL A 69 15.91 6.53 6.97
N PRO A 70 15.84 5.18 6.94
CA PRO A 70 16.54 4.32 7.89
C PRO A 70 18.06 4.59 7.97
N ALA A 71 18.63 4.48 9.17
CA ALA A 71 20.01 4.91 9.45
C ALA A 71 21.07 4.19 8.60
N GLU A 72 20.87 2.90 8.33
CA GLU A 72 21.67 2.05 7.45
C GLU A 72 21.64 2.49 5.98
N CYS A 73 20.59 3.23 5.57
CA CYS A 73 20.50 3.82 4.23
C CYS A 73 21.25 5.17 4.15
N LEU A 74 21.49 5.83 5.29
CA LEU A 74 22.21 7.11 5.39
C LEU A 74 23.73 6.94 5.54
N LEU A 75 24.17 5.89 6.27
CA LEU A 75 25.56 5.68 6.70
C LEU A 75 25.95 4.19 6.68
N PRO A 76 27.23 3.84 6.39
CA PRO A 76 27.75 2.49 6.61
C PRO A 76 28.00 2.27 8.12
N VAL A 77 26.96 1.84 8.84
CA VAL A 77 26.89 1.76 10.32
C VAL A 77 28.09 1.02 10.93
N ASP A 78 28.47 -0.14 10.36
CA ASP A 78 29.57 -0.99 10.87
C ASP A 78 30.97 -0.36 10.71
N LEU A 79 31.11 0.62 9.81
CA LEU A 79 32.34 1.38 9.64
C LEU A 79 32.35 2.61 10.57
N VAL A 80 31.24 3.35 10.59
CA VAL A 80 31.11 4.61 11.33
C VAL A 80 31.15 4.38 12.85
N SER A 81 30.51 3.31 13.34
CA SER A 81 30.46 2.93 14.76
C SER A 81 31.80 2.59 15.42
N LYS A 82 32.87 2.42 14.63
CA LYS A 82 34.25 2.25 15.15
C LYS A 82 34.77 3.53 15.83
N SER A 83 34.33 4.70 15.35
CA SER A 83 34.67 6.01 15.93
C SER A 83 33.66 6.47 16.98
N GLU A 84 34.10 7.26 17.96
CA GLU A 84 33.21 7.83 18.98
C GLU A 84 32.22 8.84 18.38
N ILE A 85 32.71 9.77 17.56
CA ILE A 85 31.90 10.74 16.82
C ILE A 85 30.84 10.01 15.97
N GLY A 86 31.24 8.90 15.34
CA GLY A 86 30.33 8.07 14.56
C GLY A 86 29.27 7.34 15.39
N ARG A 87 29.62 6.78 16.56
CA ARG A 87 28.63 6.20 17.50
C ARG A 87 27.61 7.25 17.96
N HIS A 88 28.06 8.45 18.29
CA HIS A 88 27.18 9.56 18.67
C HIS A 88 26.29 10.01 17.50
N THR A 89 26.85 10.11 16.29
CA THR A 89 26.10 10.39 15.04
C THR A 89 25.00 9.34 14.80
N ILE A 90 25.32 8.05 14.91
CA ILE A 90 24.36 6.95 14.77
C ILE A 90 23.27 7.01 15.86
N TYR A 91 23.63 7.32 17.11
CA TYR A 91 22.68 7.47 18.21
C TYR A 91 21.66 8.59 17.94
N GLU A 92 22.11 9.79 17.55
CA GLU A 92 21.22 10.93 17.31
C GLU A 92 20.31 10.72 16.09
N LEU A 93 20.81 10.05 15.05
CA LEU A 93 20.00 9.66 13.89
C LEU A 93 18.90 8.67 14.28
N ASN A 94 19.23 7.64 15.06
CA ASN A 94 18.20 6.72 15.57
C ASN A 94 17.21 7.42 16.51
N LYS A 95 17.67 8.38 17.34
CA LYS A 95 16.79 9.17 18.21
C LYS A 95 15.78 10.01 17.42
N LEU A 96 16.19 10.63 16.29
CA LEU A 96 15.28 11.27 15.34
C LEU A 96 14.25 10.28 14.78
N LEU A 97 14.68 9.08 14.38
CA LEU A 97 13.77 8.03 13.86
C LEU A 97 12.75 7.56 14.91
N ILE A 98 13.20 7.30 16.14
CA ILE A 98 12.35 6.85 17.26
C ILE A 98 11.31 7.92 17.61
N THR A 99 11.74 9.17 17.83
CA THR A 99 10.80 10.28 18.14
C THR A 99 9.87 10.62 16.97
N SER A 100 10.25 10.31 15.73
CA SER A 100 9.34 10.36 14.58
C SER A 100 8.28 9.25 14.65
N LYS A 101 8.64 8.02 15.01
CA LYS A 101 7.68 6.91 15.19
C LYS A 101 6.69 7.19 16.33
N GLU A 102 7.16 7.76 17.44
CA GLU A 102 6.30 8.21 18.55
C GLU A 102 5.25 9.23 18.09
N ALA A 103 5.61 10.19 17.26
CA ALA A 103 4.69 11.20 16.73
C ALA A 103 3.61 10.63 15.78
N PHE A 104 3.82 9.43 15.23
CA PHE A 104 2.86 8.70 14.40
C PHE A 104 1.88 7.82 15.20
N VAL A 105 2.02 7.74 16.52
CA VAL A 105 1.05 7.04 17.40
C VAL A 105 -0.27 7.81 17.53
N ASP A 106 -0.28 9.14 17.36
CA ASP A 106 -1.53 9.89 17.23
C ASP A 106 -2.23 9.49 15.92
N TRP A 107 -3.46 9.00 16.05
CA TRP A 107 -4.32 8.62 14.92
C TRP A 107 -4.54 9.76 13.92
N LYS A 108 -4.43 11.03 14.34
CA LYS A 108 -4.50 12.19 13.45
C LYS A 108 -3.32 12.22 12.48
N THR A 109 -2.12 11.87 12.93
CA THR A 109 -0.90 11.86 12.12
C THR A 109 -1.00 10.82 11.00
N THR A 110 -1.41 9.58 11.32
CA THR A 110 -1.64 8.56 10.28
C THR A 110 -2.83 8.92 9.40
N LYS A 111 -3.92 9.47 9.97
CA LYS A 111 -5.11 9.85 9.21
C LYS A 111 -4.79 10.93 8.17
N ALA A 112 -3.97 11.93 8.50
CA ALA A 112 -3.57 12.96 7.54
C ALA A 112 -2.89 12.37 6.29
N VAL A 113 -2.02 11.36 6.45
CA VAL A 113 -1.38 10.66 5.32
C VAL A 113 -2.39 9.84 4.52
N ILE A 114 -3.31 9.13 5.19
CA ILE A 114 -4.35 8.32 4.53
C ILE A 114 -5.37 9.20 3.77
N ASP A 115 -5.83 10.28 4.39
CA ASP A 115 -6.79 11.22 3.81
C ASP A 115 -6.17 12.00 2.65
N TYR A 116 -4.90 12.39 2.74
CA TYR A 116 -4.21 13.05 1.63
C TYR A 116 -4.14 12.14 0.39
N MET A 117 -3.78 10.86 0.54
CA MET A 117 -3.83 9.87 -0.55
C MET A 117 -5.25 9.74 -1.13
N LYS A 118 -6.28 9.59 -0.30
CA LYS A 118 -7.68 9.54 -0.76
C LYS A 118 -8.05 10.81 -1.55
N SER A 119 -7.66 11.98 -1.07
CA SER A 119 -7.91 13.27 -1.73
C SER A 119 -7.21 13.43 -3.08
N ILE A 120 -6.19 12.61 -3.40
CA ILE A 120 -5.58 12.57 -4.74
C ILE A 120 -6.40 11.66 -5.66
N LEU A 121 -6.78 10.48 -5.16
CA LEU A 121 -7.55 9.47 -5.91
C LEU A 121 -8.98 9.95 -6.22
N GLU A 122 -9.57 10.78 -5.36
CA GLU A 122 -10.91 11.36 -5.53
C GLU A 122 -10.96 12.50 -6.58
N LYS A 123 -9.83 13.14 -6.89
CA LYS A 123 -9.77 14.30 -7.81
C LYS A 123 -9.57 13.91 -9.27
N ASP A 124 -8.64 13.00 -9.54
CA ASP A 124 -8.19 12.67 -10.90
C ASP A 124 -8.54 11.23 -11.29
N SER A 125 -9.50 11.09 -12.22
CA SER A 125 -9.83 9.81 -12.86
C SER A 125 -8.66 9.20 -13.65
N LYS A 126 -7.63 9.99 -13.95
CA LYS A 126 -6.35 9.56 -14.51
C LYS A 126 -5.21 10.28 -13.80
N LEU A 127 -4.63 9.62 -12.80
CA LEU A 127 -3.50 10.14 -12.02
C LEU A 127 -2.33 10.59 -12.91
N SER A 128 -1.83 11.80 -12.63
CA SER A 128 -0.57 12.34 -13.17
C SER A 128 0.65 11.62 -12.57
N VAL A 129 1.84 11.83 -13.15
CA VAL A 129 3.10 11.30 -12.58
C VAL A 129 3.33 11.89 -11.17
N GLN A 130 3.14 13.20 -11.00
CA GLN A 130 3.27 13.87 -9.70
C GLN A 130 2.29 13.31 -8.66
N ASN A 131 1.05 13.00 -9.05
CA ASN A 131 0.06 12.36 -8.17
C ASN A 131 0.55 10.97 -7.73
N CYS A 132 1.14 10.20 -8.66
CA CYS A 132 1.70 8.88 -8.36
C CYS A 132 2.90 8.97 -7.40
N ASP A 133 3.79 9.96 -7.60
CA ASP A 133 4.92 10.22 -6.70
C ASP A 133 4.44 10.66 -5.31
N SER A 134 3.41 11.52 -5.24
CA SER A 134 2.81 11.96 -3.97
C SER A 134 2.22 10.77 -3.18
N ILE A 135 1.50 9.87 -3.86
CA ILE A 135 0.97 8.62 -3.27
C ILE A 135 2.12 7.70 -2.82
N ASN A 136 3.13 7.51 -3.67
CA ASN A 136 4.27 6.66 -3.35
C ASN A 136 5.08 7.21 -2.16
N ASN A 137 5.22 8.54 -2.04
CA ASN A 137 5.82 9.21 -0.88
C ASN A 137 5.02 8.97 0.41
N CYS A 138 3.69 8.97 0.35
CA CYS A 138 2.84 8.62 1.50
C CYS A 138 3.05 7.18 1.97
N LEU A 139 3.08 6.23 1.03
CA LEU A 139 3.35 4.81 1.32
C LEU A 139 4.77 4.61 1.86
N LEU A 140 5.75 5.33 1.30
CA LEU A 140 7.15 5.30 1.73
C LEU A 140 7.34 5.90 3.14
N LEU A 141 6.57 6.93 3.50
CA LEU A 141 6.54 7.48 4.85
C LEU A 141 6.01 6.46 5.87
N LEU A 142 4.88 5.81 5.58
CA LEU A 142 4.35 4.74 6.42
C LEU A 142 5.32 3.55 6.52
N ARG A 143 5.97 3.17 5.41
CA ARG A 143 7.02 2.13 5.35
C ARG A 143 8.18 2.50 6.27
N ASN A 144 8.71 3.71 6.15
CA ASN A 144 9.82 4.18 6.99
C ASN A 144 9.45 4.15 8.49
N ILE A 145 8.27 4.66 8.86
CA ILE A 145 7.80 4.70 10.25
C ILE A 145 7.63 3.28 10.86
N LEU A 146 7.09 2.32 10.09
CA LEU A 146 7.01 0.93 10.55
C LEU A 146 8.37 0.21 10.56
N HIS A 147 9.35 0.65 9.76
CA HIS A 147 10.70 0.09 9.71
C HIS A 147 11.53 0.45 10.96
N VAL A 148 11.33 1.64 11.54
CA VAL A 148 12.07 2.07 12.74
C VAL A 148 11.89 1.04 13.87
N PRO A 149 12.97 0.48 14.45
CA PRO A 149 12.88 -0.56 15.45
C PRO A 149 12.22 -0.05 16.74
N GLU A 150 11.50 -0.93 17.44
CA GLU A 150 11.02 -0.61 18.78
C GLU A 150 12.16 -0.66 19.80
N VAL A 151 12.26 0.40 20.61
CA VAL A 151 13.20 0.40 21.74
C VAL A 151 12.63 -0.47 22.87
N ASN A 152 13.35 -1.53 23.18
CA ASN A 152 13.18 -2.31 24.40
C ASN A 152 14.34 -1.97 25.33
N THR A 153 14.19 -0.87 26.06
CA THR A 153 15.18 -0.35 27.00
C THR A 153 15.47 -1.39 28.10
N PRO A 154 16.70 -1.92 28.20
CA PRO A 154 17.00 -2.94 29.21
C PRO A 154 16.88 -2.35 30.62
N GLY A 155 15.87 -2.81 31.38
CA GLY A 155 15.58 -2.34 32.73
C GLY A 155 14.32 -1.48 32.89
N GLU A 156 13.69 -1.03 31.80
CA GLU A 156 12.37 -0.39 31.89
C GLU A 156 11.27 -1.46 32.00
N THR A 157 10.65 -1.57 33.17
CA THR A 157 9.45 -2.38 33.39
C THR A 157 8.24 -1.73 32.71
N LYS A 158 8.15 -1.89 31.39
CA LYS A 158 6.92 -1.64 30.62
C LYS A 158 5.75 -2.35 31.34
N PRO A 159 4.66 -1.65 31.68
CA PRO A 159 3.54 -2.27 32.39
C PRO A 159 2.92 -3.37 31.52
N ALA A 160 2.41 -4.44 32.14
CA ALA A 160 2.02 -5.70 31.49
C ALA A 160 0.92 -5.61 30.39
N HIS A 161 0.42 -4.40 30.11
CA HIS A 161 -0.62 -4.11 29.12
C HIS A 161 -0.22 -2.98 28.14
N SER A 162 1.05 -2.55 28.10
CA SER A 162 1.48 -1.53 27.13
C SER A 162 1.54 -2.09 25.70
N THR A 163 0.54 -1.80 24.88
CA THR A 163 0.54 -2.11 23.44
C THR A 163 1.77 -1.49 22.76
N SER A 164 2.46 -2.28 21.94
CA SER A 164 3.64 -1.85 21.17
C SER A 164 3.34 -0.62 20.28
N LEU A 165 4.35 0.21 20.00
CA LEU A 165 4.19 1.40 19.14
C LEU A 165 3.78 0.99 17.71
N GLN A 166 4.38 -0.09 17.19
CA GLN A 166 4.01 -0.75 15.93
C GLN A 166 2.52 -1.09 15.94
N ASN A 167 2.03 -1.79 16.97
CA ASN A 167 0.66 -2.26 17.04
C ASN A 167 -0.35 -1.10 17.19
N GLN A 168 0.00 -0.02 17.90
CA GLN A 168 -0.84 1.19 17.97
C GLN A 168 -0.94 1.89 16.60
N ILE A 169 0.17 2.02 15.87
CA ILE A 169 0.19 2.61 14.52
C ILE A 169 -0.62 1.73 13.54
N LEU A 170 -0.46 0.40 13.60
CA LEU A 170 -1.22 -0.54 12.77
C LEU A 170 -2.72 -0.48 13.07
N TRP A 171 -3.12 -0.41 14.34
CA TRP A 171 -4.52 -0.24 14.75
C TRP A 171 -5.14 1.04 14.15
N ASN A 172 -4.42 2.17 14.22
CA ASN A 172 -4.86 3.42 13.60
C ASN A 172 -5.05 3.26 12.08
N LEU A 173 -4.10 2.64 11.39
CA LEU A 173 -4.13 2.45 9.93
C LEU A 173 -5.30 1.54 9.49
N PHE A 174 -5.55 0.43 10.18
CA PHE A 174 -6.72 -0.42 9.90
C PHE A 174 -8.05 0.29 10.21
N THR A 175 -8.11 1.05 11.31
CA THR A 175 -9.28 1.90 11.63
C THR A 175 -9.55 2.95 10.53
N GLN A 176 -8.52 3.38 9.81
CA GLN A 176 -8.59 4.33 8.69
C GLN A 176 -8.83 3.64 7.32
N SER A 177 -9.04 2.32 7.31
CA SER A 177 -9.19 1.44 6.15
C SER A 177 -8.00 1.45 5.18
N VAL A 178 -6.78 1.34 5.71
CA VAL A 178 -5.56 1.18 4.89
C VAL A 178 -5.63 -0.05 3.98
N ASP A 179 -6.27 -1.14 4.43
CA ASP A 179 -6.49 -2.38 3.71
C ASP A 179 -7.22 -2.13 2.38
N LYS A 180 -8.35 -1.42 2.42
CA LYS A 180 -9.17 -1.10 1.25
C LYS A 180 -8.43 -0.15 0.31
N LEU A 181 -7.67 0.80 0.85
CA LEU A 181 -6.83 1.72 0.09
C LEU A 181 -5.71 0.98 -0.66
N LEU A 182 -5.01 0.05 -0.01
CA LEU A 182 -3.96 -0.76 -0.64
C LEU A 182 -4.55 -1.69 -1.72
N ILE A 183 -5.67 -2.35 -1.45
CA ILE A 183 -6.37 -3.18 -2.47
C ILE A 183 -6.76 -2.33 -3.69
N TYR A 184 -7.34 -1.14 -3.48
CA TYR A 184 -7.67 -0.22 -4.56
C TYR A 184 -6.44 0.22 -5.36
N LEU A 185 -5.35 0.58 -4.68
CA LEU A 185 -4.08 0.98 -5.31
C LEU A 185 -3.42 -0.13 -6.14
N MET A 186 -3.69 -1.41 -5.83
CA MET A 186 -3.28 -2.54 -6.67
C MET A 186 -4.17 -2.76 -7.90
N SER A 187 -5.42 -2.31 -7.86
CA SER A 187 -6.33 -2.32 -9.02
C SER A 187 -6.04 -1.21 -10.04
N CYS A 188 -5.33 -0.15 -9.65
CA CYS A 188 -5.00 0.96 -10.54
C CYS A 188 -4.09 0.53 -11.72
N PRO A 189 -4.26 1.13 -12.92
CA PRO A 189 -3.31 0.99 -14.03
C PRO A 189 -1.87 1.36 -13.64
N GLN A 190 -1.71 2.40 -12.80
CA GLN A 190 -0.44 2.95 -12.35
C GLN A 190 0.27 2.13 -11.25
N ARG A 191 -0.26 0.97 -10.82
CA ARG A 191 0.26 0.19 -9.67
C ARG A 191 1.77 -0.07 -9.65
N ALA A 192 2.43 -0.08 -10.81
CA ALA A 192 3.88 -0.21 -10.93
C ALA A 192 4.68 0.90 -10.21
N PHE A 193 4.12 2.11 -10.05
CA PHE A 193 4.76 3.22 -9.35
C PHE A 193 4.99 2.96 -7.85
N TRP A 194 4.19 2.10 -7.23
CA TRP A 194 4.19 1.89 -5.77
C TRP A 194 4.21 0.42 -5.32
N ALA A 195 4.10 -0.56 -6.24
CA ALA A 195 4.06 -1.99 -5.90
C ALA A 195 5.21 -2.45 -4.98
N VAL A 196 6.44 -1.95 -5.19
CA VAL A 196 7.61 -2.28 -4.35
C VAL A 196 7.45 -1.67 -2.95
N THR A 197 7.07 -0.40 -2.86
CA THR A 197 6.82 0.31 -1.58
C THR A 197 5.69 -0.35 -0.80
N MET A 198 4.62 -0.78 -1.48
CA MET A 198 3.53 -1.53 -0.90
C MET A 198 3.95 -2.91 -0.38
N ALA A 199 4.74 -3.67 -1.14
CA ALA A 199 5.25 -4.96 -0.68
C ALA A 199 6.12 -4.82 0.58
N GLN A 200 6.97 -3.78 0.63
CA GLN A 200 7.75 -3.44 1.83
C GLN A 200 6.87 -3.01 3.00
N LEU A 201 5.84 -2.19 2.75
CA LEU A 201 4.88 -1.75 3.77
C LEU A 201 4.12 -2.94 4.37
N VAL A 202 3.55 -3.82 3.54
CA VAL A 202 2.81 -5.02 3.98
C VAL A 202 3.73 -5.98 4.74
N ALA A 203 4.97 -6.19 4.28
CA ALA A 203 5.96 -6.99 5.02
C ALA A 203 6.27 -6.42 6.42
N LEU A 204 6.24 -5.10 6.58
CA LEU A 204 6.40 -4.43 7.88
C LEU A 204 5.12 -4.43 8.74
N MET A 205 3.93 -4.48 8.12
CA MET A 205 2.64 -4.63 8.81
C MET A 205 2.48 -6.02 9.43
N TYR A 206 2.95 -7.08 8.76
CA TYR A 206 2.95 -8.45 9.28
C TYR A 206 4.30 -8.87 9.89
N LYS A 207 5.19 -7.90 10.18
CA LYS A 207 6.45 -8.16 10.86
C LYS A 207 6.21 -8.74 12.26
N ASP A 208 7.08 -9.68 12.65
CA ASP A 208 7.09 -10.34 13.96
C ASP A 208 5.77 -11.10 14.30
N GLN A 209 4.89 -11.32 13.31
CA GLN A 209 3.67 -12.13 13.45
C GLN A 209 3.97 -13.63 13.26
N HIS A 210 3.36 -14.47 14.09
CA HIS A 210 3.58 -15.92 14.01
C HIS A 210 2.80 -16.56 12.86
N ILE A 211 3.50 -17.18 11.91
CA ILE A 211 2.95 -17.69 10.64
C ILE A 211 1.77 -18.65 10.88
N SER A 212 1.86 -19.57 11.84
CA SER A 212 0.75 -20.51 12.10
C SER A 212 -0.49 -19.86 12.73
N THR A 213 -0.36 -18.68 13.33
CA THR A 213 -1.50 -17.88 13.80
C THR A 213 -2.19 -17.21 12.62
N LEU A 214 -1.41 -16.60 11.71
CA LEU A 214 -1.94 -16.02 10.46
C LEU A 214 -2.63 -17.08 9.59
N GLN A 215 -2.03 -18.27 9.45
CA GLN A 215 -2.63 -19.40 8.73
C GLN A 215 -3.97 -19.82 9.33
N LYS A 216 -4.07 -19.98 10.65
CA LYS A 216 -5.34 -20.34 11.32
C LYS A 216 -6.42 -19.27 11.10
N LEU A 217 -6.09 -18.00 11.29
CA LEU A 217 -7.03 -16.89 11.08
C LEU A 217 -7.51 -16.83 9.62
N LEU A 218 -6.61 -17.08 8.66
CA LEU A 218 -6.93 -17.13 7.23
C LEU A 218 -7.80 -18.35 6.87
N SER A 219 -7.54 -19.53 7.45
CA SER A 219 -8.40 -20.72 7.28
C SER A 219 -9.81 -20.48 7.81
N CYS A 220 -9.95 -19.99 9.05
CA CYS A 220 -11.27 -19.71 9.62
C CYS A 220 -12.01 -18.61 8.84
N TRP A 221 -11.30 -17.64 8.27
CA TRP A 221 -11.90 -16.64 7.38
C TRP A 221 -12.41 -17.27 6.08
N PHE A 222 -11.60 -18.09 5.39
CA PHE A 222 -12.03 -18.81 4.20
C PHE A 222 -13.24 -19.72 4.47
N GLU A 223 -13.18 -20.52 5.53
CA GLU A 223 -14.28 -21.39 5.98
C GLU A 223 -15.57 -20.58 6.16
N SER A 224 -15.51 -19.46 6.88
CA SER A 224 -16.67 -18.57 7.08
C SER A 224 -17.23 -18.05 5.74
N THR A 225 -16.37 -17.53 4.85
CA THR A 225 -16.80 -16.99 3.55
C THR A 225 -17.33 -18.03 2.56
N LEU A 226 -17.09 -19.33 2.80
CA LEU A 226 -17.58 -20.42 1.97
C LEU A 226 -18.87 -21.02 2.53
N SER A 227 -19.03 -21.11 3.86
CA SER A 227 -20.24 -21.63 4.50
C SER A 227 -21.46 -20.72 4.34
N GLU A 228 -21.29 -19.40 4.27
CA GLU A 228 -22.40 -18.45 4.01
C GLU A 228 -23.03 -18.60 2.60
N SER A 229 -22.47 -19.45 1.73
CA SER A 229 -22.92 -19.65 0.34
C SER A 229 -23.77 -20.91 0.09
N SER A 230 -24.10 -21.71 1.11
CA SER A 230 -24.65 -23.07 0.92
C SER A 230 -25.98 -23.41 1.61
N GLU A 231 -26.67 -22.45 2.23
CA GLU A 231 -27.91 -22.71 3.01
C GLU A 231 -29.21 -22.13 2.41
N ASP A 232 -29.29 -22.00 1.08
CA ASP A 232 -30.54 -21.68 0.37
C ASP A 232 -30.89 -22.81 -0.62
N ASN A 233 -31.76 -23.73 -0.19
CA ASN A 233 -32.34 -24.77 -1.03
C ASN A 233 -33.84 -24.94 -0.71
N GLU A 234 -34.60 -23.90 -1.07
CA GLU A 234 -36.04 -23.78 -0.84
C GLU A 234 -36.80 -24.99 -1.42
N SER A 235 -37.20 -25.91 -0.54
CA SER A 235 -37.75 -27.21 -0.92
C SER A 235 -39.23 -27.10 -1.27
N ASN A 236 -39.48 -26.74 -2.54
CA ASN A 236 -40.76 -26.67 -3.24
C ASN A 236 -41.82 -27.68 -2.74
N THR A 237 -42.85 -27.19 -2.04
CA THR A 237 -43.99 -27.99 -1.57
C THR A 237 -45.05 -28.17 -2.67
N SER A 238 -44.74 -28.96 -3.68
CA SER A 238 -45.72 -29.35 -4.71
C SER A 238 -46.75 -30.35 -4.15
N PRO A 239 -48.06 -30.13 -4.37
CA PRO A 239 -49.10 -31.07 -3.91
C PRO A 239 -49.10 -32.37 -4.74
N PRO A 240 -49.48 -33.52 -4.14
CA PRO A 240 -49.47 -34.80 -4.86
C PRO A 240 -50.61 -34.88 -5.88
N GLN A 241 -50.27 -35.15 -7.15
CA GLN A 241 -51.27 -35.50 -8.16
C GLN A 241 -51.87 -36.89 -7.85
N GLN A 242 -53.21 -36.96 -7.78
CA GLN A 242 -53.92 -38.23 -7.75
C GLN A 242 -53.95 -38.87 -9.16
N CYS A 243 -54.11 -40.18 -9.20
CA CYS A 243 -53.91 -41.00 -10.39
C CYS A 243 -55.23 -41.55 -10.95
N SER A 244 -55.39 -41.50 -12.28
CA SER A 244 -56.38 -42.21 -13.12
C SER A 244 -57.88 -41.84 -12.97
N GLY A 245 -58.61 -41.80 -14.09
CA GLY A 245 -60.09 -41.79 -14.05
C GLY A 245 -60.83 -41.19 -15.27
N GLU A 246 -61.04 -41.99 -16.32
CA GLU A 246 -62.24 -42.08 -17.17
C GLU A 246 -63.00 -40.84 -17.71
N SER A 247 -63.08 -40.79 -19.06
CA SER A 247 -64.32 -40.73 -19.87
C SER A 247 -65.09 -39.41 -20.16
N SER A 248 -64.74 -38.86 -21.35
CA SER A 248 -65.72 -38.59 -22.45
C SER A 248 -66.64 -37.33 -22.30
N PRO A 249 -67.52 -36.95 -23.27
CA PRO A 249 -67.51 -35.56 -23.78
C PRO A 249 -68.84 -34.81 -23.68
N MET A 250 -68.85 -33.49 -23.94
CA MET A 250 -70.07 -32.72 -24.21
C MET A 250 -69.87 -31.59 -25.24
N LEU A 251 -70.97 -31.19 -25.87
CA LEU A 251 -71.07 -30.21 -26.96
C LEU A 251 -71.68 -28.89 -26.46
N THR A 252 -71.16 -27.75 -26.92
CA THR A 252 -71.92 -26.48 -27.03
C THR A 252 -71.44 -25.68 -28.24
N SER A 253 -72.36 -25.05 -28.97
CA SER A 253 -72.11 -24.32 -30.23
C SER A 253 -72.07 -22.79 -30.03
N ASP A 254 -71.35 -22.09 -30.92
CA ASP A 254 -71.75 -20.92 -31.76
C ASP A 254 -72.81 -19.88 -31.32
N PRO A 255 -72.87 -18.66 -31.93
CA PRO A 255 -71.84 -17.89 -32.67
C PRO A 255 -71.90 -16.34 -32.48
N THR A 256 -70.96 -15.60 -33.09
CA THR A 256 -71.11 -14.30 -33.85
C THR A 256 -69.70 -13.86 -34.32
N SER A 257 -69.41 -13.55 -35.60
CA SER A 257 -69.72 -12.31 -36.36
C SER A 257 -69.08 -11.04 -35.76
N ASP A 258 -68.36 -10.16 -36.48
CA ASP A 258 -68.18 -9.90 -37.93
C ASP A 258 -66.83 -9.17 -38.15
N SER A 259 -65.99 -9.44 -39.16
CA SER A 259 -65.86 -8.61 -40.40
C SER A 259 -64.70 -9.12 -41.31
N SER A 260 -64.79 -8.92 -42.63
CA SER A 260 -63.69 -9.03 -43.62
C SER A 260 -62.66 -7.87 -43.50
N ASP A 261 -61.55 -7.70 -44.23
CA ASP A 261 -60.93 -8.28 -45.45
C ASP A 261 -59.43 -7.79 -45.42
N ASN A 262 -58.37 -8.30 -46.06
CA ASN A 262 -58.01 -9.47 -46.89
C ASN A 262 -56.43 -9.59 -46.83
N GLY A 263 -55.64 -10.33 -47.64
CA GLY A 263 -55.96 -11.21 -48.77
C GLY A 263 -54.81 -11.55 -49.74
N ASP A 264 -53.57 -11.87 -49.30
CA ASP A 264 -52.55 -12.44 -50.21
C ASP A 264 -51.67 -13.52 -49.56
N SER A 265 -51.10 -14.44 -50.36
CA SER A 265 -50.43 -15.67 -49.91
C SER A 265 -49.46 -16.23 -50.95
N LEU A 266 -48.38 -16.90 -50.47
CA LEU A 266 -47.61 -18.03 -51.06
C LEU A 266 -46.24 -18.11 -50.31
N THR A 267 -46.02 -19.06 -49.38
CA THR A 267 -45.31 -20.37 -49.58
C THR A 267 -43.87 -20.25 -50.12
N LEU A 268 -42.79 -20.87 -49.62
CA LEU A 268 -42.44 -21.84 -48.53
C LEU A 268 -40.99 -21.50 -48.08
N GLY A 269 -40.32 -22.09 -47.07
CA GLY A 269 -40.65 -23.09 -46.05
C GLY A 269 -39.37 -23.81 -45.54
N TRP A 270 -39.33 -24.09 -44.23
CA TRP A 270 -38.50 -25.09 -43.51
C TRP A 270 -36.94 -25.04 -43.47
N ASP A 271 -36.44 -24.73 -42.26
CA ASP A 271 -35.72 -25.64 -41.35
C ASP A 271 -34.19 -25.97 -41.43
N HIS A 272 -33.56 -25.76 -40.25
CA HIS A 272 -32.61 -26.62 -39.52
C HIS A 272 -31.15 -26.91 -39.97
N GLN A 273 -30.24 -26.42 -39.09
CA GLN A 273 -29.11 -27.15 -38.45
C GLN A 273 -27.70 -27.20 -39.11
N CYS A 274 -26.69 -26.91 -38.27
CA CYS A 274 -25.24 -27.22 -38.25
C CYS A 274 -24.57 -27.95 -39.46
N THR A 275 -23.28 -27.73 -39.78
CA THR A 275 -22.12 -27.81 -38.85
C THR A 275 -20.78 -27.35 -39.48
N GLN A 276 -19.76 -27.11 -38.65
CA GLN A 276 -18.29 -27.10 -38.90
C GLN A 276 -17.57 -25.79 -39.29
N ILE A 277 -16.29 -25.74 -38.87
CA ILE A 277 -15.25 -24.72 -39.10
C ILE A 277 -14.00 -25.49 -39.56
N PRO A 278 -13.15 -24.95 -40.47
CA PRO A 278 -11.88 -24.41 -39.98
C PRO A 278 -11.33 -23.22 -40.80
N GLY A 279 -10.52 -22.34 -40.18
CA GLY A 279 -9.78 -21.30 -40.91
C GLY A 279 -9.19 -20.19 -40.03
N SER A 280 -7.89 -20.27 -39.71
CA SER A 280 -7.17 -19.24 -38.95
C SER A 280 -6.35 -18.34 -39.87
N SER A 281 -6.24 -17.04 -39.58
CA SER A 281 -4.93 -16.40 -39.22
C SER A 281 -4.89 -14.86 -39.33
N LYS A 282 -4.08 -14.29 -38.41
CA LYS A 282 -3.22 -13.08 -38.48
C LYS A 282 -3.61 -11.86 -37.64
N MET A 283 -2.63 -11.43 -36.84
CA MET A 283 -2.57 -10.16 -36.10
C MET A 283 -1.86 -9.10 -36.95
N ASN A 284 -2.13 -7.83 -36.68
CA ASN A 284 -1.31 -6.71 -37.17
C ASN A 284 -0.51 -6.09 -36.01
N THR A 285 0.80 -6.00 -36.17
CA THR A 285 1.71 -5.23 -35.31
C THR A 285 1.95 -3.85 -35.92
N SER A 286 1.89 -2.79 -35.10
CA SER A 286 2.31 -1.44 -35.46
C SER A 286 3.61 -1.08 -34.74
N ILE A 287 4.54 -0.43 -35.46
CA ILE A 287 5.87 -0.08 -34.96
C ILE A 287 5.86 1.37 -34.50
N SER A 288 6.16 1.61 -33.22
CA SER A 288 6.40 2.95 -32.68
C SER A 288 7.81 3.43 -33.04
N LYS A 289 7.94 4.73 -33.29
CA LYS A 289 9.18 5.39 -33.73
C LYS A 289 9.94 5.94 -32.51
N GLU A 290 11.26 5.80 -32.47
CA GLU A 290 12.08 6.31 -31.36
C GLU A 290 12.22 7.85 -31.38
N PRO A 291 12.34 8.51 -30.21
CA PRO A 291 12.56 9.95 -30.09
C PRO A 291 14.02 10.34 -30.33
N SER A 292 14.28 11.63 -30.55
CA SER A 292 15.63 12.12 -30.88
C SER A 292 16.48 12.45 -29.63
N GLU A 293 17.80 12.41 -29.77
CA GLU A 293 18.77 12.62 -28.67
C GLU A 293 18.57 13.95 -27.92
N ALA A 294 18.08 14.99 -28.60
CA ALA A 294 17.79 16.28 -27.99
C ALA A 294 16.70 16.20 -26.90
N GLU A 295 15.70 15.31 -27.03
CA GLU A 295 14.69 15.10 -25.99
C GLU A 295 15.23 14.33 -24.79
N LEU A 296 16.20 13.42 -24.99
CA LEU A 296 16.86 12.70 -23.90
C LEU A 296 17.64 13.65 -23.00
N VAL A 297 18.43 14.56 -23.57
CA VAL A 297 19.25 15.52 -22.82
C VAL A 297 18.37 16.44 -21.96
N THR A 298 17.21 16.88 -22.46
CA THR A 298 16.28 17.74 -21.69
C THR A 298 15.63 16.99 -20.52
N ARG A 299 15.26 15.71 -20.67
CA ARG A 299 14.70 14.91 -19.56
C ARG A 299 15.71 14.66 -18.43
N MET A 300 16.97 14.52 -18.78
CA MET A 300 18.05 14.16 -17.83
C MET A 300 18.22 15.19 -16.70
N GLY A 301 17.86 16.46 -16.93
CA GLY A 301 17.89 17.51 -15.90
C GLY A 301 16.77 17.42 -14.86
N THR A 302 15.61 16.86 -15.21
CA THR A 302 14.45 16.77 -14.31
C THR A 302 14.40 15.49 -13.47
N GLU A 303 15.08 14.42 -13.89
CA GLU A 303 15.02 13.12 -13.20
C GLU A 303 15.97 12.99 -12.00
N PHE A 304 16.95 13.88 -11.85
CA PHE A 304 18.02 13.74 -10.84
C PHE A 304 17.53 13.51 -9.40
N PRO A 305 16.50 14.23 -8.88
CA PRO A 305 15.93 13.97 -7.57
C PRO A 305 15.26 12.59 -7.47
N THR A 306 14.51 12.19 -8.51
CA THR A 306 13.82 10.90 -8.58
C THR A 306 14.80 9.74 -8.65
N GLN A 307 15.87 9.85 -9.44
CA GLN A 307 16.94 8.86 -9.49
C GLN A 307 17.69 8.75 -8.15
N ILE A 308 17.86 9.84 -7.40
CA ILE A 308 18.40 9.79 -6.02
C ILE A 308 17.44 9.05 -5.07
N ILE A 309 16.12 9.27 -5.17
CA ILE A 309 15.12 8.56 -4.35
C ILE A 309 15.09 7.06 -4.71
N VAL A 310 15.08 6.73 -6.01
CA VAL A 310 15.12 5.35 -6.51
C VAL A 310 16.42 4.65 -6.12
N ALA A 311 17.58 5.30 -6.25
CA ALA A 311 18.86 4.76 -5.81
C ALA A 311 18.91 4.53 -4.29
N ARG A 312 18.32 5.43 -3.48
CA ARG A 312 18.17 5.24 -2.02
C ARG A 312 17.24 4.07 -1.70
N ALA A 313 16.14 3.89 -2.44
CA ALA A 313 15.23 2.76 -2.29
C ALA A 313 15.89 1.41 -2.69
N ILE A 314 16.62 1.37 -3.80
CA ILE A 314 17.39 0.20 -4.24
C ILE A 314 18.48 -0.14 -3.21
N LYS A 315 19.22 0.86 -2.70
CA LYS A 315 20.23 0.64 -1.66
C LYS A 315 19.62 0.16 -0.34
N SER A 316 18.46 0.70 0.05
CA SER A 316 17.67 0.22 1.20
C SER A 316 17.27 -1.25 1.03
N HIS A 317 16.83 -1.63 -0.17
CA HIS A 317 16.45 -3.02 -0.49
C HIS A 317 17.65 -3.98 -0.52
N GLN A 318 18.79 -3.56 -1.09
CA GLN A 318 20.03 -4.36 -1.07
C GLN A 318 20.55 -4.61 0.35
N ILE A 319 20.54 -3.58 1.20
CA ILE A 319 20.95 -3.70 2.62
C ILE A 319 19.96 -4.59 3.39
N TYR A 320 18.65 -4.40 3.19
CA TYR A 320 17.61 -5.23 3.82
C TYR A 320 17.81 -6.73 3.53
N HIS A 321 18.14 -7.10 2.28
CA HIS A 321 18.47 -8.49 1.94
C HIS A 321 19.75 -9.00 2.62
N GLN A 322 20.78 -8.16 2.76
CA GLN A 322 22.01 -8.53 3.47
C GLN A 322 21.74 -8.74 4.97
N THR A 323 21.02 -7.85 5.64
CA THR A 323 20.69 -7.97 7.07
C THR A 323 19.82 -9.19 7.35
N MET A 324 18.76 -9.42 6.57
CA MET A 324 17.89 -10.60 6.70
C MET A 324 18.67 -11.92 6.52
N GLY A 325 19.55 -11.97 5.52
CA GLY A 325 20.39 -13.15 5.24
C GLY A 325 21.33 -13.52 6.40
N ILE A 326 21.81 -12.54 7.16
CA ILE A 326 22.66 -12.76 8.34
C ILE A 326 21.82 -13.29 9.52
N THR A 327 20.64 -12.71 9.78
CA THR A 327 19.76 -13.17 10.88
C THR A 327 19.27 -14.61 10.72
N CYS A 328 19.06 -15.08 9.48
CA CYS A 328 18.66 -16.47 9.21
C CYS A 328 19.83 -17.48 9.28
N ALA A 329 21.07 -17.03 9.38
CA ALA A 329 22.27 -17.88 9.34
C ALA A 329 22.87 -18.22 10.73
N ALA A 330 22.30 -17.69 11.81
CA ALA A 330 22.78 -17.89 13.18
C ALA A 330 22.51 -19.31 13.71
N LYS A 331 23.31 -20.29 13.30
CA LYS A 331 23.31 -21.64 13.89
C LYS A 331 23.66 -21.57 15.39
N HIS A 332 22.87 -22.23 16.23
CA HIS A 332 23.22 -22.45 17.63
C HIS A 332 24.57 -23.20 17.75
N PRO A 333 25.45 -22.79 18.69
CA PRO A 333 26.63 -23.58 19.02
C PRO A 333 26.20 -24.86 19.77
N THR A 334 26.42 -26.02 19.17
CA THR A 334 26.24 -27.32 19.82
C THR A 334 27.24 -27.49 20.95
N GLN A 335 26.77 -27.78 22.16
CA GLN A 335 27.65 -28.15 23.28
C GLN A 335 28.39 -29.45 22.97
N PRO A 336 29.68 -29.58 23.35
CA PRO A 336 30.36 -30.88 23.33
C PRO A 336 29.79 -31.77 24.43
N ALA A 337 29.59 -33.07 24.12
CA ALA A 337 29.17 -34.05 25.11
C ALA A 337 30.32 -34.36 26.09
N HIS A 338 30.00 -34.52 27.37
CA HIS A 338 30.92 -35.12 28.33
C HIS A 338 31.05 -36.63 28.06
N PRO A 339 32.26 -37.21 28.15
CA PRO A 339 32.41 -38.66 28.24
C PRO A 339 31.88 -39.16 29.59
N HIS A 340 31.25 -40.33 29.57
CA HIS A 340 30.97 -41.12 30.76
C HIS A 340 32.07 -42.17 30.95
N ASP A 341 32.58 -42.26 32.18
CA ASP A 341 32.85 -43.54 32.84
C ASP A 341 31.60 -43.94 33.65
#